data_AF-A0A963Q2P4-F1
#
_entry.id   AF-A0A963Q2P4-F1
#
_cell.length_a   1.000
_cell.length_b   1.000
_cell.length_c   1.000
_cell.angle_alpha   90.00
_cell.angle_beta   90.00
_cell.angle_gamma   90.00
#
_symmetry.space_group_name_H-M   'P 1'
#
loop_
_entity.id
_entity.type
_entity.pdbx_description
1 polymer ?
#
loop_
_entity_poly.entity_id
_entity_poly.type
_entity_poly.pdbx_seq_one_letter_code
_entity_poly.pdbx_strand_id
1 'polypeptide(L)'
;MSQAPDLASLENPGEFIARHIGISAADEAHMLSVIGEASRHALIEGIVPRSIARSAAMQLPPATTEAAALAELKTIAGKNKVYRSFIGQGYYGTHTPGVILRNILENPAWYTACTPCLAETS
;
A
#
# COMPACT_ATOMS: atom_id res chain seq x y z
N MET A 1 -13.02 -32.70 -17.85
CA MET A 1 -12.85 -32.93 -16.40
C MET A 1 -12.27 -31.65 -15.83
N SER A 2 -13.08 -30.86 -15.11
CA SER A 2 -12.62 -29.60 -14.54
C SER A 2 -11.64 -29.90 -13.41
N GLN A 3 -10.38 -29.47 -13.54
CA GLN A 3 -9.45 -29.51 -12.42
C GLN A 3 -10.01 -28.62 -11.30
N ALA A 4 -10.05 -29.17 -10.09
CA ALA A 4 -10.35 -28.36 -8.91
C ALA A 4 -9.20 -27.34 -8.70
N PRO A 5 -9.51 -26.10 -8.31
CA PRO A 5 -8.49 -25.12 -7.98
C PRO A 5 -7.57 -25.64 -6.86
N ASP A 6 -6.27 -25.35 -6.98
CA ASP A 6 -5.28 -25.68 -5.95
C ASP A 6 -5.50 -24.83 -4.68
N LEU A 7 -5.13 -25.34 -3.51
CA LEU A 7 -5.35 -24.68 -2.23
C LEU A 7 -4.76 -23.27 -2.19
N ALA A 8 -3.56 -23.08 -2.74
CA ALA A 8 -2.90 -21.78 -2.80
C ALA A 8 -3.72 -20.73 -3.60
N SER A 9 -4.48 -21.17 -4.61
CA SER A 9 -5.36 -20.29 -5.38
C SER A 9 -6.62 -19.87 -4.62
N LEU A 10 -7.05 -20.67 -3.64
CA LEU A 10 -8.19 -20.37 -2.78
C LEU A 10 -7.83 -19.40 -1.64
N GLU A 11 -6.56 -19.36 -1.23
CA GLU A 11 -6.08 -18.49 -0.14
C GLU A 11 -5.88 -17.02 -0.57
N ASN A 12 -5.73 -16.76 -1.87
CA ASN A 12 -5.57 -15.42 -2.47
C ASN A 12 -4.63 -14.48 -1.67
N PRO A 13 -3.35 -14.85 -1.46
CA PRO A 13 -2.41 -14.06 -0.67
C PRO A 13 -2.10 -12.68 -1.28
N GLY A 14 -2.45 -12.46 -2.54
CA GLY A 14 -2.29 -11.19 -3.26
C GLY A 14 -3.52 -10.29 -3.27
N GLU A 15 -4.55 -10.56 -2.46
CA GLU A 15 -5.83 -9.84 -2.50
C GLU A 15 -5.71 -8.31 -2.44
N PHE A 16 -4.71 -7.79 -1.73
CA PHE A 16 -4.48 -6.35 -1.57
C PHE A 16 -4.16 -5.65 -2.90
N ILE A 17 -3.54 -6.35 -3.85
CA ILE A 17 -3.11 -5.77 -5.13
C ILE A 17 -4.31 -5.20 -5.89
N ALA A 18 -5.43 -5.94 -5.93
CA ALA A 18 -6.65 -5.50 -6.63
C ALA A 18 -7.39 -4.38 -5.89
N ARG A 19 -7.18 -4.20 -4.58
CA ARG A 19 -7.73 -3.06 -3.81
C ARG A 19 -6.87 -1.81 -3.95
N HIS A 20 -5.57 -1.99 -4.18
CA HIS A 20 -4.61 -0.90 -4.34
C HIS A 20 -4.55 -0.37 -5.78
N ILE A 21 -4.55 -1.26 -6.77
CA ILE A 21 -4.51 -0.90 -8.19
C ILE A 21 -5.95 -0.77 -8.70
N GLY A 22 -6.40 0.46 -8.95
CA GLY A 22 -7.74 0.72 -9.46
C GLY A 22 -7.97 0.42 -10.95
N ILE A 23 -6.90 0.14 -11.70
CA ILE A 23 -6.95 -0.13 -13.14
C ILE A 23 -7.27 -1.62 -13.36
N SER A 24 -8.37 -1.91 -14.05
CA SER A 24 -8.71 -3.28 -14.44
C SER A 24 -7.88 -3.75 -15.65
N ALA A 25 -7.90 -5.05 -15.94
CA ALA A 25 -7.24 -5.58 -17.14
C ALA A 25 -7.81 -4.98 -18.44
N ALA A 26 -9.11 -4.66 -18.47
CA ALA A 26 -9.75 -4.03 -19.61
C ALA A 26 -9.29 -2.56 -19.77
N ASP A 27 -9.17 -1.84 -18.65
CA ASP A 27 -8.66 -0.47 -18.64
C ASP A 27 -7.19 -0.45 -19.08
N GLU A 28 -6.36 -1.37 -18.58
CA GLU A 28 -4.95 -1.51 -18.98
C GLU A 28 -4.84 -1.74 -20.49
N ALA A 29 -5.63 -2.68 -21.05
CA ALA A 29 -5.63 -2.94 -22.49
C ALA A 29 -6.08 -1.72 -23.31
N HIS A 30 -7.11 -1.00 -22.85
CA HIS A 30 -7.57 0.22 -23.51
C HIS A 30 -6.51 1.32 -23.48
N MET A 31 -5.92 1.59 -22.31
CA MET A 31 -4.88 2.60 -22.14
C MET A 31 -3.65 2.29 -22.99
N LEU A 32 -3.19 1.04 -23.03
CA LEU A 32 -2.07 0.59 -23.87
C LEU A 32 -2.36 0.80 -25.36
N SER A 33 -3.59 0.49 -25.80
CA SER A 33 -4.01 0.74 -27.18
C SER A 33 -4.01 2.22 -27.54
N VAL A 34 -4.39 3.12 -26.63
CA VAL A 34 -4.41 4.56 -26.87
C VAL A 34 -2.99 5.12 -27.05
N ILE A 35 -2.04 4.62 -26.26
CA ILE A 35 -0.63 5.07 -26.34
C ILE A 35 0.18 4.31 -27.39
N GLY A 36 -0.37 3.27 -28.02
CA GLY A 36 0.26 2.49 -29.09
C GLY A 36 1.27 1.44 -28.60
N GLU A 37 1.19 1.00 -27.34
CA GLU A 37 2.10 0.02 -26.76
C GLU A 37 1.53 -1.39 -26.77
N ALA A 38 2.37 -2.38 -27.07
CA ALA A 38 1.95 -3.78 -27.19
C ALA A 38 1.68 -4.45 -25.82
N SER A 39 2.33 -3.97 -24.77
CA SER A 39 2.16 -4.47 -23.40
C SER A 39 2.73 -3.49 -22.37
N ARG A 40 2.33 -3.64 -21.10
CA ARG A 40 2.96 -2.91 -20.00
C ARG A 40 4.47 -3.14 -19.91
N HIS A 41 4.94 -4.33 -20.25
CA HIS A 41 6.38 -4.62 -20.27
C HIS A 41 7.11 -3.86 -21.37
N ALA A 42 6.54 -3.81 -22.59
CA ALA A 42 7.08 -3.03 -23.71
C ALA A 42 7.15 -1.53 -23.37
N LEU A 43 6.08 -0.99 -22.78
CA LEU A 43 6.04 0.40 -22.29
C LEU A 43 7.18 0.70 -21.30
N ILE A 44 7.42 -0.20 -20.33
CA ILE A 44 8.48 -0.02 -19.32
C ILE A 44 9.86 -0.03 -19.98
N GLU A 45 10.13 -0.96 -20.89
CA GLU A 45 11.40 -1.04 -21.63
C GLU A 45 11.64 0.17 -22.53
N GLY A 46 10.58 0.78 -23.06
CA GLY A 46 10.65 2.00 -23.87
C GLY A 46 10.96 3.26 -23.05
N ILE A 47 10.59 3.30 -21.77
CA ILE A 47 10.71 4.49 -20.91
C ILE A 47 11.96 4.42 -20.01
N VAL A 48 12.25 3.27 -19.41
CA VAL A 48 13.32 3.14 -18.41
C VAL A 48 14.64 2.78 -19.10
N PRO A 49 15.69 3.61 -19.03
CA PRO A 49 16.98 3.27 -19.62
C PRO A 49 17.56 1.99 -19.03
N ARG A 50 17.99 1.06 -19.89
CA ARG A 50 18.54 -0.24 -19.44
C ARG A 50 19.76 -0.14 -18.54
N SER A 51 20.53 0.96 -18.62
CA SER A 51 21.69 1.20 -17.76
C SER A 51 21.32 1.35 -16.27
N ILE A 52 20.07 1.70 -15.97
CA ILE A 52 19.56 1.86 -14.59
C ILE A 52 18.43 0.89 -14.24
N ALA A 53 17.93 0.12 -15.22
CA ALA A 53 16.89 -0.87 -14.98
C ALA A 53 17.43 -2.02 -14.11
N ARG A 54 16.67 -2.40 -13.09
CA ARG A 54 17.04 -3.52 -12.22
C ARG A 54 16.89 -4.85 -12.98
N SER A 55 17.96 -5.63 -13.04
CA SER A 55 18.01 -6.90 -13.80
C SER A 55 17.40 -8.11 -13.08
N ALA A 56 17.10 -7.99 -11.78
CA ALA A 56 16.54 -9.07 -10.97
C ALA A 56 15.30 -8.60 -10.21
N ALA A 57 14.45 -9.56 -9.81
CA ALA A 57 13.32 -9.30 -8.93
C ALA A 57 13.79 -8.80 -7.54
N MET A 58 12.92 -8.08 -6.82
CA MET A 58 13.22 -7.73 -5.43
C MET A 58 13.23 -8.97 -4.56
N GLN A 59 14.21 -9.06 -3.66
CA GLN A 59 14.26 -10.09 -2.63
C GLN A 59 13.34 -9.65 -1.48
N LEU A 60 12.04 -9.92 -1.63
CA LEU A 60 11.01 -9.62 -0.63
C LEU A 60 10.32 -10.92 -0.20
N PRO A 61 9.74 -10.97 1.01
CA PRO A 61 8.81 -12.01 1.38
C PRO A 61 7.66 -12.11 0.37
N PRO A 62 7.02 -13.29 0.22
CA PRO A 62 5.82 -13.41 -0.59
C PRO A 62 4.72 -12.46 -0.08
N ALA A 63 3.82 -12.09 -0.99
CA ALA A 63 2.64 -11.32 -0.61
C ALA A 63 1.81 -12.07 0.44
N THR A 64 1.11 -11.31 1.27
CA THR A 64 0.23 -11.82 2.30
C THR A 64 -1.05 -10.98 2.34
N THR A 65 -2.11 -11.53 2.92
CA THR A 65 -3.41 -10.84 3.03
C THR A 65 -3.35 -9.67 4.00
N GLU A 66 -4.31 -8.74 3.91
CA GLU A 66 -4.36 -7.58 4.82
C GLU A 66 -4.46 -8.05 6.28
N ALA A 67 -5.30 -9.06 6.53
CA ALA A 67 -5.52 -9.61 7.87
C ALA A 67 -4.25 -10.27 8.43
N ALA A 68 -3.51 -11.02 7.62
CA ALA A 68 -2.29 -11.67 8.03
C ALA A 68 -1.17 -10.64 8.31
N ALA A 69 -1.03 -9.62 7.46
CA ALA A 69 -0.09 -8.52 7.68
C ALA A 69 -0.36 -7.79 9.00
N LEU A 70 -1.63 -7.47 9.29
CA LEU A 70 -2.00 -6.83 10.56
C LEU A 70 -1.73 -7.73 11.77
N ALA A 71 -1.98 -9.03 11.68
CA ALA A 71 -1.70 -9.97 12.76
C ALA A 71 -0.19 -10.10 13.04
N GLU A 72 0.64 -10.14 12.00
CA GLU A 72 2.09 -10.14 12.11
C GLU A 72 2.60 -8.85 12.77
N LEU A 73 2.16 -7.70 12.26
CA LEU A 73 2.56 -6.40 12.82
C LEU A 73 2.11 -6.24 14.28
N LYS A 74 0.93 -6.74 14.65
CA LYS A 74 0.47 -6.76 16.04
C LYS A 74 1.36 -7.61 16.93
N THR A 75 1.84 -8.75 16.43
CA THR A 75 2.79 -9.62 17.14
C THR A 75 4.13 -8.92 17.36
N ILE A 76 4.64 -8.19 16.37
CA ILE A 76 5.86 -7.40 16.49
C ILE A 76 5.66 -6.26 17.49
N ALA A 77 4.56 -5.51 17.37
CA ALA A 77 4.22 -4.40 18.27
C ALA A 77 4.05 -4.85 19.73
N GLY A 78 3.57 -6.09 19.96
CA GLY A 78 3.46 -6.70 21.29
C GLY A 78 4.79 -6.91 22.02
N LYS A 79 5.93 -6.82 21.33
CA LYS A 79 7.27 -6.86 21.94
C LYS A 79 7.66 -5.52 22.60
N ASN A 80 6.98 -4.43 22.26
CA ASN A 80 7.27 -3.11 22.80
C ASN A 80 6.82 -3.00 24.27
N LYS A 81 7.60 -2.27 25.08
CA LYS A 81 7.25 -1.97 26.47
C LYS A 81 6.89 -0.50 26.60
N VAL A 82 5.62 -0.22 26.88
CA VAL A 82 5.12 1.15 27.06
C VAL A 82 5.34 1.57 28.52
N TYR A 83 6.30 2.46 28.74
CA TYR A 83 6.61 3.03 30.06
C TYR A 83 6.01 4.41 30.25
N ARG A 84 5.85 4.82 31.52
CA ARG A 84 5.72 6.24 31.86
C ARG A 84 7.10 6.88 31.77
N SER A 85 7.41 7.43 30.61
CA SER A 85 8.71 8.03 30.31
C SER A 85 8.77 9.48 30.78
N PHE A 86 9.66 9.77 31.73
CA PHE A 86 9.97 11.14 32.19
C PHE A 86 11.38 11.60 31.74
N ILE A 87 11.88 11.04 30.65
CA ILE A 87 13.20 11.36 30.09
C ILE A 87 13.27 12.82 29.61
N GLY A 88 12.16 13.38 29.13
CA GLY A 88 12.10 14.75 28.59
C GLY A 88 12.79 14.86 27.24
N GLN A 89 13.67 15.86 27.09
CA GLN A 89 14.43 16.14 25.86
C GLN A 89 13.56 16.44 24.63
N GLY A 90 12.47 17.19 24.82
CA GLY A 90 11.60 17.64 23.72
C GLY A 90 10.42 16.72 23.41
N TYR A 91 10.31 15.56 24.08
CA TYR A 91 9.15 14.67 23.96
C TYR A 91 8.50 14.44 25.32
N TYR A 92 7.19 14.67 25.39
CA TYR A 92 6.41 14.59 26.61
C TYR A 92 5.13 13.80 26.33
N GLY A 93 4.79 12.85 27.20
CA GLY A 93 3.54 12.11 27.09
C GLY A 93 2.33 13.05 27.15
N THR A 94 1.32 12.79 26.33
CA THR A 94 0.12 13.63 26.25
C THR A 94 -1.15 12.79 26.10
N HIS A 95 -2.28 13.36 26.51
CA HIS A 95 -3.59 12.78 26.26
C HIS A 95 -4.15 13.36 24.97
N THR A 96 -4.22 12.54 23.91
CA THR A 96 -4.91 12.93 22.67
C THR A 96 -6.41 12.75 22.87
N PRO A 97 -7.24 13.82 22.81
CA PRO A 97 -8.69 13.70 22.98
C PRO A 97 -9.29 12.75 21.94
N GLY A 98 -10.17 11.84 22.38
CA GLY A 98 -10.77 10.83 21.50
C GLY A 98 -11.49 11.41 20.28
N VAL A 99 -12.10 12.61 20.43
CA VAL A 99 -12.73 13.32 19.32
C VAL A 99 -11.74 13.74 18.24
N ILE A 100 -10.52 14.14 18.61
CA ILE A 100 -9.45 14.50 17.67
C ILE A 100 -8.86 13.24 17.04
N LEU A 101 -8.56 12.22 17.85
CA LEU A 101 -8.04 10.95 17.36
C LEU A 101 -8.96 10.36 16.29
N ARG A 102 -10.26 10.23 16.59
CA ARG A 102 -11.21 9.55 15.71
C ARG A 102 -11.56 10.33 14.45
N ASN A 103 -11.75 11.65 14.57
CA ASN A 103 -12.32 12.45 13.48
C ASN A 103 -11.27 13.17 12.62
N ILE A 104 -10.01 13.22 13.07
CA ILE A 104 -8.91 13.84 12.35
C ILE A 104 -7.86 12.79 12.00
N LEU A 105 -7.18 12.20 12.99
CA LEU A 105 -6.04 11.31 12.73
C LEU A 105 -6.44 9.98 12.06
N GLU A 106 -7.61 9.43 12.42
CA GLU A 106 -8.13 8.19 11.84
C GLU A 106 -9.11 8.43 10.66
N ASN A 107 -9.21 9.66 10.16
CA ASN A 107 -10.16 10.02 9.11
C ASN A 107 -9.43 10.39 7.80
N PRO A 108 -9.58 9.60 6.71
CA PRO A 108 -8.90 9.86 5.45
C PRO A 108 -9.19 11.25 4.88
N ALA A 109 -10.38 11.81 5.10
CA ALA A 109 -10.71 13.15 4.64
C ALA A 109 -9.74 14.24 5.16
N TRP A 110 -9.07 14.00 6.28
CA TRP A 110 -8.10 14.92 6.86
C TRP A 110 -6.63 14.62 6.51
N TYR A 111 -6.29 13.37 6.18
CA TYR A 111 -4.89 12.98 5.95
C TYR A 111 -4.55 12.59 4.51
N THR A 112 -5.53 12.48 3.61
CA THR A 112 -5.26 12.15 2.19
C THR A 112 -5.04 13.39 1.32
N ALA A 113 -5.50 14.56 1.77
CA ALA A 113 -5.23 15.81 1.07
C ALA A 113 -3.74 16.15 1.09
N CYS A 114 -3.26 16.83 0.05
CA CYS A 114 -1.89 17.33 -0.03
C CYS A 114 -1.87 18.83 0.32
N THR A 115 -0.72 19.48 0.14
CA THR A 115 -0.57 20.93 0.27
C THR A 115 -1.72 21.66 -0.44
N PRO A 116 -2.36 22.64 0.21
CA PRO A 116 -3.52 23.36 -0.32
C PRO A 116 -3.11 24.34 -1.42
N CYS A 117 -2.69 23.82 -2.59
CA CYS A 117 -2.34 24.61 -3.76
C CYS A 117 -3.56 25.23 -4.46
N LEU A 118 -4.76 24.71 -4.17
CA LEU A 118 -6.06 25.18 -4.68
C LEU A 118 -6.96 25.50 -3.48
N ALA A 119 -7.00 26.77 -3.07
CA ALA A 119 -7.61 27.18 -1.81
C ALA A 119 -9.13 26.90 -1.74
N GLU A 120 -9.82 26.90 -2.88
CA GLU A 120 -11.29 26.76 -2.97
C GLU A 120 -11.79 25.35 -2.66
N THR A 121 -10.93 24.34 -2.84
CA THR A 121 -11.26 22.91 -2.65
C THR A 121 -10.34 22.24 -1.64
N SER A 122 -9.61 23.03 -0.85
CA SER A 122 -8.74 22.56 0.23
C SER A 122 -9.51 22.24 1.50
#